data_AF-A0A2V9LBX1-F1
#
_entry.id   AF-A0A2V9LBX1-F1
#
_cell.length_a   1.000
_cell.length_b   1.000
_cell.length_c   1.000
_cell.angle_alpha   90.00
_cell.angle_beta   90.00
_cell.angle_gamma   90.00
#
_symmetry.space_group_name_H-M   'P 1'
#
loop_
_entity.id
_entity.type
_entity.pdbx_description
1 polymer ?
#
loop_
_entity_poly.entity_id
_entity_poly.type
_entity_poly.pdbx_seq_one_letter_code
_entity_poly.pdbx_strand_id
1 'polypeptide(L)'
;MEKIAVIGAGNWGTALSLTLANLGHDVRLWAYEQEVVRSIRARRENALFMPGVQLPTSVQPTNALGEALEGAATVLSVMPSHVCHALYEQMLGHLRPEMIFVSATKGLDTERLMRMSEVIKSVVGARFPPRVVALSGPTFAREVARGDPTAIVAASEDREAARLIQREFSSPALRLYTSTDVAGVELGGSLKNVIAIASGVVEGLGLGHNPSAAL
;
A
#
# COMPACT_ATOMS: atom_id res chain seq x y z
N MET A 1 14.40 13.42 2.70
CA MET A 1 13.20 13.86 1.97
C MET A 1 13.25 13.23 0.59
N GLU A 2 12.34 12.30 0.33
CA GLU A 2 12.29 11.53 -0.93
C GLU A 2 11.01 11.82 -1.68
N LYS A 3 11.03 11.63 -3.00
CA LYS A 3 9.82 11.58 -3.81
C LYS A 3 9.28 10.15 -3.84
N ILE A 4 8.02 9.97 -3.45
CA ILE A 4 7.35 8.67 -3.36
C ILE A 4 6.16 8.64 -4.32
N ALA A 5 6.14 7.65 -5.20
CA ALA A 5 4.99 7.37 -6.05
C ALA A 5 4.05 6.43 -5.30
N VAL A 6 2.81 6.85 -5.05
CA VAL A 6 1.78 6.02 -4.42
C VAL A 6 0.78 5.62 -5.49
N ILE A 7 0.77 4.33 -5.84
CA ILE A 7 -0.05 3.78 -6.93
C ILE A 7 -1.31 3.16 -6.33
N GLY A 8 -2.40 3.94 -6.34
CA GLY A 8 -3.70 3.55 -5.79
C GLY A 8 -4.18 4.56 -4.76
N ALA A 9 -5.23 5.32 -5.09
CA ALA A 9 -5.79 6.38 -4.26
C ALA A 9 -7.06 6.00 -3.51
N GLY A 10 -7.19 4.72 -3.14
CA GLY A 10 -8.25 4.27 -2.24
C GLY A 10 -8.06 4.79 -0.80
N ASN A 11 -8.88 4.29 0.12
CA ASN A 11 -8.80 4.60 1.55
C ASN A 11 -7.35 4.48 2.08
N TRP A 12 -6.73 3.32 1.87
CA TRP A 12 -5.41 3.04 2.43
C TRP A 12 -4.28 3.84 1.78
N GLY A 13 -4.29 3.97 0.45
CA GLY A 13 -3.29 4.76 -0.26
C GLY A 13 -3.37 6.25 0.08
N THR A 14 -4.56 6.77 0.33
CA THR A 14 -4.76 8.15 0.80
C THR A 14 -4.20 8.35 2.21
N ALA A 15 -4.47 7.42 3.13
CA ALA A 15 -3.93 7.47 4.49
C ALA A 15 -2.40 7.40 4.51
N LEU A 16 -1.79 6.50 3.72
CA LEU A 16 -0.35 6.41 3.60
C LEU A 16 0.26 7.66 2.95
N SER A 17 -0.41 8.23 1.94
CA SER A 17 0.03 9.49 1.32
C SER A 17 0.07 10.65 2.33
N LEU A 18 -0.95 10.75 3.18
CA LEU A 18 -1.00 11.72 4.27
C LEU A 18 0.15 11.50 5.26
N THR A 19 0.35 10.28 5.74
CA THR A 19 1.42 9.95 6.69
C THR A 19 2.80 10.29 6.12
N LEU A 20 3.08 9.89 4.87
CA LEU A 20 4.35 10.17 4.21
C LEU A 20 4.57 11.66 3.97
N ALA A 21 3.52 12.38 3.58
CA ALA A 21 3.57 13.83 3.44
C ALA A 21 3.86 14.54 4.79
N ASN A 22 3.27 14.06 5.89
CA ASN A 22 3.52 14.60 7.23
C ASN A 22 4.94 14.29 7.74
N LEU A 23 5.57 13.23 7.25
CA LEU A 23 7.00 12.94 7.45
C LEU A 23 7.92 13.80 6.57
N GLY A 24 7.35 14.67 5.73
CA GLY A 24 8.06 15.62 4.90
C GLY A 24 8.41 15.13 3.49
N HIS A 25 7.88 13.98 3.04
CA HIS A 25 8.11 13.48 1.68
C HIS A 25 7.27 14.23 0.62
N ASP A 26 7.77 14.28 -0.61
CA ASP A 26 6.99 14.69 -1.79
C ASP A 26 6.25 13.47 -2.33
N VAL A 27 4.93 13.48 -2.33
CA VAL A 27 4.10 12.32 -2.65
C VAL A 27 3.37 12.56 -3.97
N ARG A 28 3.62 11.71 -4.96
CA ARG A 28 2.79 11.64 -6.17
C ARG A 28 1.76 10.54 -6.02
N LEU A 29 0.50 10.93 -5.82
CA LEU A 29 -0.61 10.02 -5.64
C LEU A 29 -1.29 9.74 -6.96
N TRP A 30 -1.07 8.55 -7.51
CA TRP A 30 -1.80 8.10 -8.69
C TRP A 30 -3.17 7.56 -8.31
N ALA A 31 -4.21 8.08 -8.97
CA ALA A 31 -5.58 7.60 -8.87
C ALA A 31 -6.06 7.12 -10.24
N TYR A 32 -6.82 6.03 -10.25
CA TYR A 32 -7.49 5.58 -11.47
C TYR A 32 -8.66 6.50 -11.82
N GLU A 33 -9.43 6.89 -10.80
CA GLU A 33 -10.61 7.73 -10.93
C GLU A 33 -10.21 9.20 -11.13
N GLN A 34 -10.69 9.82 -12.21
CA GLN A 34 -10.43 11.24 -12.47
C GLN A 34 -11.05 12.16 -11.40
N GLU A 35 -12.17 11.75 -10.80
CA GLU A 35 -12.84 12.53 -9.76
C GLU A 35 -12.03 12.64 -8.48
N VAL A 36 -11.25 11.62 -8.13
CA VAL A 36 -10.32 11.66 -6.99
C VAL A 36 -9.26 12.74 -7.24
N VAL A 37 -8.64 12.75 -8.42
CA VAL A 37 -7.64 13.77 -8.77
C VAL A 37 -8.24 15.17 -8.75
N ARG A 38 -9.41 15.36 -9.36
CA ARG A 38 -10.12 16.66 -9.35
C ARG A 38 -10.43 17.12 -7.93
N SER A 39 -10.94 16.22 -7.07
CA SER A 39 -11.26 16.52 -5.68
C SER A 39 -10.03 16.94 -4.89
N ILE A 40 -8.92 16.20 -5.00
CA ILE A 40 -7.69 16.52 -4.27
C ILE A 40 -7.07 17.83 -4.78
N ARG A 41 -7.11 18.10 -6.09
CA ARG A 41 -6.61 19.38 -6.64
C ARG A 41 -7.42 20.58 -6.15
N ALA A 42 -8.74 20.48 -6.17
CA ALA A 42 -9.62 21.60 -5.86
C ALA A 42 -9.79 21.83 -4.35
N ARG A 43 -9.89 20.75 -3.57
CA ARG A 43 -10.31 20.79 -2.15
C ARG A 43 -9.27 20.26 -1.18
N ARG A 44 -8.12 19.80 -1.70
CA ARG A 44 -7.09 19.11 -0.91
C ARG A 44 -7.64 17.89 -0.16
N GLU A 45 -8.66 17.24 -0.72
CA GLU A 45 -9.37 16.14 -0.06
C GLU A 45 -9.73 15.05 -1.08
N ASN A 46 -9.58 13.79 -0.69
CA ASN A 46 -10.12 12.66 -1.44
C ASN A 46 -11.56 12.40 -1.00
N ALA A 47 -12.51 13.19 -1.50
CA ALA A 47 -13.90 13.16 -1.04
C ALA A 47 -14.60 11.80 -1.28
N LEU A 48 -14.15 11.05 -2.29
CA LEU A 48 -14.72 9.75 -2.63
C LEU A 48 -14.31 8.67 -1.62
N PHE A 49 -13.02 8.54 -1.34
CA PHE A 49 -12.50 7.44 -0.53
C PHE A 49 -12.18 7.83 0.90
N MET A 50 -11.83 9.09 1.18
CA MET A 50 -11.43 9.56 2.50
C MET A 50 -12.04 10.94 2.81
N PRO A 51 -13.38 11.05 2.89
CA PRO A 51 -14.03 12.31 3.21
C PRO A 51 -13.68 12.77 4.63
N GLY A 52 -13.50 14.08 4.79
CA GLY A 52 -13.15 14.77 6.03
C GLY A 52 -11.65 14.88 6.32
N VAL A 53 -10.77 14.38 5.43
CA VAL A 53 -9.32 14.38 5.64
C VAL A 53 -8.62 15.30 4.63
N GLN A 54 -7.94 16.31 5.15
CA GLN A 54 -7.16 17.27 4.36
C GLN A 54 -5.75 16.75 4.06
N LEU A 55 -5.35 16.82 2.79
CA LEU A 55 -4.06 16.37 2.28
C LEU A 55 -3.10 17.56 2.11
N PRO A 56 -1.90 17.52 2.72
CA PRO A 56 -0.87 18.55 2.58
C PRO A 56 -0.52 18.81 1.12
N THR A 57 -0.08 20.02 0.78
CA THR A 57 0.28 20.41 -0.61
C THR A 57 1.41 19.58 -1.20
N SER A 58 2.20 18.87 -0.40
CA SER A 58 3.18 17.88 -0.86
C SER A 58 2.57 16.60 -1.44
N VAL A 59 1.25 16.37 -1.28
CA VAL A 59 0.53 15.29 -1.97
C VAL A 59 -0.02 15.80 -3.30
N GLN A 60 0.61 15.42 -4.40
CA GLN A 60 0.23 15.85 -5.74
C GLN A 60 -0.51 14.71 -6.47
N PRO A 61 -1.82 14.86 -6.74
CA PRO A 61 -2.60 13.83 -7.39
C PRO A 61 -2.40 13.86 -8.93
N THR A 62 -2.36 12.68 -9.54
CA THR A 62 -2.32 12.52 -11.00
C THR A 62 -3.06 11.27 -11.45
N ASN A 63 -3.52 11.27 -12.70
CA ASN A 63 -4.03 10.06 -13.37
C ASN A 63 -2.97 9.43 -14.31
N ALA A 64 -1.80 10.06 -14.46
CA ALA A 64 -0.74 9.59 -15.35
C ALA A 64 0.36 8.87 -14.56
N LEU A 65 0.57 7.58 -14.86
CA LEU A 65 1.59 6.76 -14.20
C LEU A 65 3.00 7.31 -14.41
N GLY A 66 3.30 7.82 -15.61
CA GLY A 66 4.60 8.44 -15.91
C GLY A 66 4.89 9.65 -15.01
N GLU A 67 3.92 10.55 -14.82
CA GLU A 67 4.05 11.69 -13.91
C GLU A 67 4.21 11.25 -12.45
N ALA A 68 3.53 10.16 -12.05
CA ALA A 68 3.63 9.65 -10.69
C ALA A 68 5.05 9.10 -10.39
N LEU A 69 5.65 8.43 -11.38
CA LEU A 69 6.93 7.74 -11.26
C LEU A 69 8.16 8.63 -11.54
N GLU A 70 7.94 9.84 -12.07
CA GLU A 70 9.01 10.75 -12.46
C GLU A 70 9.85 11.23 -11.26
N GLY A 71 11.10 10.75 -11.22
CA GLY A 71 12.03 11.03 -10.13
C GLY A 71 11.68 10.36 -8.79
N ALA A 72 10.71 9.43 -8.75
CA ALA A 72 10.37 8.71 -7.53
C ALA A 72 11.51 7.75 -7.14
N ALA A 73 11.90 7.76 -5.86
CA ALA A 73 12.85 6.80 -5.29
C ALA A 73 12.14 5.53 -4.79
N THR A 74 10.87 5.66 -4.38
CA THR A 74 10.05 4.56 -3.89
C THR A 74 8.73 4.51 -4.66
N VAL A 75 8.33 3.29 -5.06
CA VAL A 75 7.01 2.99 -5.64
C VAL A 75 6.21 2.20 -4.61
N LEU A 76 5.22 2.85 -4.01
CA LEU A 76 4.31 2.28 -3.03
C LEU A 76 3.01 1.85 -3.71
N SER A 77 2.82 0.55 -3.84
CA SER A 77 1.68 -0.09 -4.48
C SER A 77 0.55 -0.35 -3.49
N VAL A 78 -0.59 0.32 -3.67
CA VAL A 78 -1.78 0.26 -2.82
C VAL A 78 -3.06 0.03 -3.64
N MET A 79 -2.92 -0.53 -4.84
CA MET A 79 -4.02 -0.92 -5.71
C MET A 79 -4.65 -2.26 -5.27
N PRO A 80 -5.85 -2.62 -5.78
CA PRO A 80 -6.38 -3.98 -5.63
C PRO A 80 -5.46 -5.05 -6.23
N SER A 81 -5.39 -6.25 -5.63
CA SER A 81 -4.46 -7.30 -6.06
C SER A 81 -4.68 -7.76 -7.50
N HIS A 82 -5.94 -7.84 -7.96
CA HIS A 82 -6.29 -8.30 -9.30
C HIS A 82 -5.84 -7.38 -10.44
N VAL A 83 -5.52 -6.11 -10.16
CA VAL A 83 -4.97 -5.17 -11.16
C VAL A 83 -3.46 -5.00 -11.05
N CYS A 84 -2.82 -5.62 -10.05
CA CYS A 84 -1.41 -5.39 -9.74
C CYS A 84 -0.50 -5.71 -10.93
N HIS A 85 -0.67 -6.88 -11.55
CA HIS A 85 0.11 -7.31 -12.70
C HIS A 85 0.02 -6.31 -13.86
N ALA A 86 -1.20 -6.02 -14.32
CA ALA A 86 -1.44 -5.13 -15.46
C ALA A 86 -0.91 -3.70 -15.21
N LEU A 87 -1.00 -3.19 -13.98
CA LEU A 87 -0.43 -1.89 -13.64
C LEU A 87 1.10 -1.91 -13.66
N TYR A 88 1.74 -2.96 -13.14
CA TYR A 88 3.20 -3.08 -13.24
C TYR A 88 3.68 -3.18 -14.69
N GLU A 89 2.93 -3.83 -15.59
CA GLU A 89 3.24 -3.87 -17.02
C GLU A 89 3.18 -2.46 -17.64
N GLN A 90 2.14 -1.69 -17.33
CA GLN A 90 1.99 -0.31 -17.80
C GLN A 90 3.08 0.61 -17.25
N MET A 91 3.50 0.40 -16.01
CA MET A 91 4.55 1.19 -15.37
C MET A 91 5.96 0.84 -15.87
N LEU A 92 6.17 -0.35 -16.43
CA LEU A 92 7.50 -0.95 -16.68
C LEU A 92 8.47 -0.02 -17.42
N GLY A 93 7.96 0.77 -18.37
CA GLY A 93 8.75 1.75 -19.12
C GLY A 93 9.36 2.87 -18.26
N HIS A 94 8.71 3.22 -17.15
CA HIS A 94 9.07 4.30 -16.24
C HIS A 94 9.83 3.84 -14.98
N LEU A 95 9.88 2.53 -14.73
CA LEU A 95 10.57 1.95 -13.58
C LEU A 95 12.08 1.94 -13.79
N ARG A 96 12.84 2.15 -12.71
CA ARG A 96 14.31 2.17 -12.73
C ARG A 96 14.90 1.23 -11.66
N PRO A 97 16.09 0.64 -11.89
CA PRO A 97 16.70 -0.33 -10.96
C PRO A 97 16.95 0.17 -9.54
N GLU A 98 17.11 1.48 -9.37
CA GLU A 98 17.44 2.10 -8.07
C GLU A 98 16.19 2.28 -7.20
N MET A 99 14.99 2.13 -7.78
CA MET A 99 13.73 2.27 -7.06
C MET A 99 13.53 1.12 -6.07
N ILE A 100 12.86 1.44 -4.95
CA ILE A 100 12.36 0.44 -4.01
C ILE A 100 10.87 0.24 -4.24
N PHE A 101 10.47 -1.03 -4.35
CA PHE A 101 9.09 -1.42 -4.60
C PHE A 101 8.46 -1.85 -3.29
N VAL A 102 7.53 -1.05 -2.78
CA VAL A 102 6.84 -1.31 -1.52
C VAL A 102 5.41 -1.73 -1.84
N SER A 103 5.01 -2.93 -1.45
CA SER A 103 3.64 -3.40 -1.64
C SER A 103 2.86 -3.30 -0.34
N ALA A 104 1.86 -2.42 -0.30
CA ALA A 104 0.80 -2.43 0.72
C ALA A 104 -0.51 -3.04 0.19
N THR A 105 -0.44 -3.69 -0.98
CA THR A 105 -1.56 -4.39 -1.62
C THR A 105 -1.80 -5.72 -0.90
N LYS A 106 -3.03 -5.93 -0.42
CA LYS A 106 -3.43 -7.16 0.27
C LYS A 106 -4.24 -8.05 -0.67
N GLY A 107 -3.82 -9.29 -0.86
CA GLY A 107 -4.48 -10.26 -1.74
C GLY A 107 -3.47 -11.13 -2.50
N LEU A 108 -4.00 -11.97 -3.37
CA LEU A 108 -3.23 -12.79 -4.31
C LEU A 108 -3.64 -12.42 -5.73
N ASP A 109 -2.75 -12.66 -6.69
CA ASP A 109 -3.12 -12.79 -8.09
C ASP A 109 -3.70 -14.20 -8.27
N THR A 110 -5.01 -14.28 -8.46
CA THR A 110 -5.74 -15.54 -8.54
C THR A 110 -5.59 -16.24 -9.89
N GLU A 111 -5.17 -15.53 -10.94
CA GLU A 111 -4.92 -16.13 -12.24
C GLU A 111 -3.55 -16.83 -12.26
N ARG A 112 -2.54 -16.16 -11.70
CA ARG A 112 -1.14 -16.64 -11.68
C ARG A 112 -0.77 -17.40 -10.41
N LEU A 113 -1.66 -17.38 -9.41
CA LEU A 113 -1.45 -17.97 -8.08
C LEU A 113 -0.21 -17.39 -7.37
N MET A 114 -0.01 -16.08 -7.51
CA MET A 114 1.17 -15.37 -7.00
C MET A 114 0.81 -14.40 -5.87
N ARG A 115 1.72 -14.28 -4.90
CA ARG A 115 1.75 -13.17 -3.94
C ARG A 115 2.16 -11.88 -4.64
N MET A 116 1.90 -10.73 -4.02
CA MET A 116 2.20 -9.44 -4.67
C MET A 116 3.70 -9.25 -4.88
N SER A 117 4.54 -9.70 -3.96
CA SER A 117 5.99 -9.69 -4.14
C SER A 117 6.44 -10.52 -5.34
N GLU A 118 5.79 -11.65 -5.61
CA GLU A 118 6.06 -12.52 -6.76
C GLU A 118 5.59 -11.88 -8.07
N VAL A 119 4.42 -11.22 -8.08
CA VAL A 119 3.94 -10.44 -9.22
C VAL A 119 4.91 -9.29 -9.57
N ILE A 120 5.38 -8.56 -8.55
CA ILE A 120 6.35 -7.48 -8.76
C ILE A 120 7.65 -8.03 -9.35
N LYS A 121 8.17 -9.13 -8.78
CA LYS A 121 9.38 -9.79 -9.27
C LYS A 121 9.21 -10.32 -10.69
N SER A 122 8.06 -10.88 -11.04
CA SER A 122 7.83 -11.46 -12.38
C SER A 122 7.78 -10.40 -13.47
N VAL A 123 7.12 -9.27 -13.22
CA VAL A 123 7.00 -8.19 -14.22
C VAL A 123 8.27 -7.34 -14.28
N VAL A 124 8.76 -6.85 -13.14
CA VAL A 124 9.91 -5.94 -13.11
C VAL A 124 11.23 -6.68 -13.39
N GLY A 125 11.32 -7.95 -12.96
CA GLY A 125 12.46 -8.84 -13.21
C GLY A 125 12.78 -9.07 -14.69
N ALA A 126 11.81 -8.84 -15.59
CA ALA A 126 12.04 -8.85 -17.04
C ALA A 126 13.02 -7.74 -17.51
N ARG A 127 13.21 -6.69 -16.69
CA ARG A 127 14.10 -5.55 -16.99
C ARG A 127 15.31 -5.49 -16.05
N PHE A 128 15.09 -5.70 -14.75
CA PHE A 128 16.15 -5.68 -13.73
C PHE A 128 15.66 -6.33 -12.42
N PRO A 129 16.55 -6.82 -11.55
CA PRO A 129 16.14 -7.42 -10.26
C PRO A 129 15.55 -6.37 -9.31
N PRO A 130 14.26 -6.43 -8.93
CA PRO A 130 13.64 -5.43 -8.06
C PRO A 130 13.93 -5.67 -6.58
N ARG A 131 14.06 -4.58 -5.81
CA ARG A 131 14.12 -4.61 -4.35
C ARG A 131 12.70 -4.44 -3.78
N VAL A 132 12.12 -5.52 -3.26
CA VAL A 132 10.71 -5.57 -2.88
C VAL A 132 10.52 -5.64 -1.37
N VAL A 133 9.66 -4.77 -0.83
CA VAL A 133 9.26 -4.75 0.58
C VAL A 133 7.74 -4.90 0.69
N ALA A 134 7.25 -5.92 1.40
CA ALA A 134 5.84 -6.10 1.68
C ALA A 134 5.45 -5.40 3.00
N LEU A 135 4.39 -4.60 2.97
CA LEU A 135 3.79 -3.95 4.13
C LEU A 135 2.48 -4.64 4.51
N SER A 136 2.37 -5.10 5.76
CA SER A 136 1.11 -5.66 6.28
C SER A 136 0.97 -5.42 7.78
N GLY A 137 -0.26 -5.46 8.28
CA GLY A 137 -0.59 -5.24 9.68
C GLY A 137 -2.06 -4.86 9.91
N PRO A 138 -2.48 -4.78 11.18
CA PRO A 138 -3.81 -4.33 11.59
C PRO A 138 -3.93 -2.82 11.37
N THR A 139 -4.41 -2.42 10.19
CA THR A 139 -4.43 -1.01 9.79
C THR A 139 -5.75 -0.59 9.17
N PHE A 140 -6.62 0.00 9.98
CA PHE A 140 -7.76 0.73 9.45
C PHE A 140 -7.30 2.09 8.92
N ALA A 141 -7.61 2.36 7.66
CA ALA A 141 -7.09 3.55 6.97
C ALA A 141 -7.50 4.86 7.65
N ARG A 142 -8.72 4.94 8.20
CA ARG A 142 -9.21 6.14 8.90
C ARG A 142 -8.48 6.38 10.23
N GLU A 143 -8.17 5.32 10.97
CA GLU A 143 -7.41 5.42 12.23
C GLU A 143 -5.99 5.92 11.96
N VAL A 144 -5.34 5.38 10.93
CA VAL A 144 -4.02 5.86 10.49
C VAL A 144 -4.08 7.30 10.00
N ALA A 145 -5.11 7.68 9.23
CA ALA A 145 -5.26 9.05 8.76
C ALA A 145 -5.51 10.07 9.90
N ARG A 146 -6.09 9.61 11.01
CA ARG A 146 -6.27 10.41 12.24
C ARG A 146 -5.00 10.48 13.11
N GLY A 147 -3.99 9.67 12.82
CA GLY A 147 -2.79 9.55 13.64
C GLY A 147 -2.99 8.68 14.89
N ASP A 148 -3.97 7.77 14.88
CA ASP A 148 -4.14 6.82 15.98
C ASP A 148 -2.96 5.80 15.97
N PRO A 149 -2.43 5.38 17.15
CA PRO A 149 -1.27 4.50 17.23
C PRO A 149 -1.46 3.18 16.47
N THR A 150 -0.60 2.94 15.50
CA THR A 150 -0.69 1.81 14.57
C THR A 150 0.67 1.13 14.40
N ALA A 151 0.67 -0.20 14.34
CA ALA A 151 1.87 -1.00 14.10
C ALA A 151 1.73 -1.82 12.81
N ILE A 152 2.78 -1.83 11.99
CA ILE A 152 2.86 -2.66 10.77
C ILE A 152 4.22 -3.34 10.64
N VAL A 153 4.27 -4.35 9.79
CA VAL A 153 5.49 -5.07 9.42
C VAL A 153 5.91 -4.68 8.01
N ALA A 154 7.20 -4.39 7.84
CA ALA A 154 7.91 -4.27 6.58
C ALA A 154 8.78 -5.50 6.36
N ALA A 155 8.34 -6.42 5.50
CA ALA A 155 9.02 -7.67 5.21
C ALA A 155 9.78 -7.62 3.89
N SER A 156 11.03 -8.07 3.89
CA SER A 156 11.87 -8.14 2.68
C SER A 156 12.96 -9.19 2.83
N GLU A 157 13.32 -9.83 1.71
CA GLU A 157 14.55 -10.63 1.62
C GLU A 157 15.80 -9.72 1.65
N ASP A 158 15.68 -8.50 1.10
CA ASP A 158 16.68 -7.44 1.24
C ASP A 158 16.45 -6.68 2.56
N ARG A 159 17.28 -6.99 3.56
CA ARG A 159 17.22 -6.39 4.89
C ARG A 159 17.49 -4.89 4.89
N GLU A 160 18.34 -4.40 3.98
CA GLU A 160 18.63 -2.97 3.87
C GLU A 160 17.42 -2.22 3.31
N ALA A 161 16.71 -2.80 2.34
CA ALA A 161 15.47 -2.23 1.84
C ALA A 161 14.40 -2.16 2.95
N ALA A 162 14.21 -3.23 3.74
CA ALA A 162 13.27 -3.21 4.86
C ALA A 162 13.62 -2.16 5.93
N ARG A 163 14.90 -2.02 6.30
CA ARG A 163 15.35 -1.00 7.27
C ARG A 163 15.20 0.42 6.74
N LEU A 164 15.48 0.62 5.46
CA LEU A 164 15.27 1.90 4.79
C LEU A 164 13.78 2.29 4.84
N ILE A 165 12.89 1.40 4.41
CA ILE A 165 11.44 1.66 4.48
C ILE A 165 10.97 1.83 5.93
N GLN A 166 11.48 1.04 6.88
CA GLN A 166 11.19 1.23 8.30
C GLN A 166 11.52 2.66 8.74
N ARG A 167 12.70 3.17 8.38
CA ARG A 167 13.14 4.52 8.77
C ARG A 167 12.31 5.62 8.10
N GLU A 168 12.07 5.52 6.79
CA GLU A 168 11.38 6.57 6.02
C GLU A 168 9.86 6.60 6.29
N PHE A 169 9.23 5.47 6.64
CA PHE A 169 7.77 5.39 6.81
C PHE A 169 7.32 5.41 8.27
N SER A 170 8.24 5.31 9.24
CA SER A 170 7.88 5.38 10.66
C SER A 170 7.60 6.81 11.09
N SER A 171 6.54 6.98 11.87
CA SER A 171 6.19 8.21 12.57
C SER A 171 5.90 7.91 14.05
N PRO A 172 5.72 8.91 14.92
CA PRO A 172 5.28 8.67 16.29
C PRO A 172 3.98 7.85 16.40
N ALA A 173 3.08 7.97 15.41
CA ALA A 173 1.81 7.25 15.35
C ALA A 173 1.87 5.95 14.53
N LEU A 174 2.80 5.82 13.58
CA LEU A 174 2.93 4.63 12.73
C LEU A 174 4.28 3.97 12.95
N ARG A 175 4.29 2.84 13.64
CA ARG A 175 5.52 2.09 13.94
C ARG A 175 5.70 0.91 12.98
N LEU A 176 6.84 0.86 12.32
CA LEU A 176 7.21 -0.26 11.45
C LEU A 176 8.16 -1.24 12.18
N TYR A 177 7.93 -2.53 12.00
CA TYR A 177 8.82 -3.62 12.41
C TYR A 177 9.35 -4.33 11.16
N THR A 178 10.63 -4.70 11.13
CA THR A 178 11.19 -5.43 9.99
C THR A 178 11.03 -6.94 10.16
N SER A 179 10.74 -7.65 9.07
CA SER A 179 10.76 -9.11 9.01
C SER A 179 11.48 -9.58 7.74
N THR A 180 11.98 -10.81 7.75
CA THR A 180 12.44 -11.50 6.53
C THR A 180 11.39 -12.47 5.97
N ASP A 181 10.31 -12.71 6.72
CA ASP A 181 9.22 -13.61 6.30
C ASP A 181 8.22 -12.87 5.40
N VAL A 182 8.59 -12.67 4.14
CA VAL A 182 7.73 -12.02 3.14
C VAL A 182 6.46 -12.85 2.90
N ALA A 183 6.58 -14.18 2.85
CA ALA A 183 5.46 -15.08 2.59
C ALA A 183 4.41 -15.00 3.69
N GLY A 184 4.80 -15.15 4.95
CA GLY A 184 3.87 -15.08 6.08
C GLY A 184 3.17 -13.73 6.18
N VAL A 185 3.89 -12.63 5.91
CA VAL A 185 3.32 -11.27 5.97
C VAL A 185 2.27 -11.03 4.87
N GLU A 186 2.53 -11.47 3.64
CA GLU A 186 1.58 -11.34 2.54
C GLU A 186 0.39 -12.29 2.68
N LEU A 187 0.63 -13.56 3.04
CA LEU A 187 -0.42 -14.56 3.23
C LEU A 187 -1.30 -14.23 4.44
N GLY A 188 -0.72 -13.78 5.55
CA GLY A 188 -1.50 -13.31 6.71
C GLY A 188 -2.38 -12.11 6.34
N GLY A 189 -1.87 -11.20 5.50
CA GLY A 189 -2.63 -10.06 5.00
C GLY A 189 -3.77 -10.44 4.05
N SER A 190 -3.58 -11.45 3.20
CA SER A 190 -4.59 -11.88 2.21
C SER A 190 -5.67 -12.79 2.81
N LEU A 191 -5.27 -13.78 3.62
CA LEU A 191 -6.18 -14.77 4.20
C LEU A 191 -7.09 -14.19 5.29
N LYS A 192 -6.63 -13.18 6.03
CA LYS A 192 -7.42 -12.57 7.11
C LYS A 192 -8.77 -12.01 6.64
N ASN A 193 -8.88 -11.59 5.37
CA ASN A 193 -10.14 -11.09 4.83
C ASN A 193 -11.16 -12.22 4.62
N VAL A 194 -10.70 -13.42 4.25
CA VAL A 194 -11.57 -14.61 4.14
C VAL A 194 -12.07 -15.01 5.52
N ILE A 195 -11.17 -15.04 6.51
CA ILE A 195 -11.52 -15.32 7.92
C ILE A 195 -12.49 -14.28 8.45
N ALA A 196 -12.30 -12.99 8.13
CA ALA A 196 -13.20 -11.91 8.56
C ALA A 196 -14.64 -12.08 8.00
N ILE A 197 -14.80 -12.55 6.76
CA ILE A 197 -16.11 -12.88 6.19
C ILE A 197 -16.75 -14.03 6.98
N ALA A 198 -16.00 -15.12 7.21
CA ALA A 198 -16.49 -16.25 7.98
C ALA A 198 -16.89 -15.85 9.42
N SER A 199 -16.10 -15.00 10.06
CA SER A 199 -16.39 -14.43 11.38
C SER A 199 -17.68 -13.62 11.37
N GLY A 200 -17.91 -12.78 10.36
CA GLY A 200 -19.16 -12.03 10.19
C GLY A 200 -20.38 -12.92 9.95
N VAL A 201 -20.23 -14.07 9.27
CA VAL A 201 -21.30 -15.07 9.13
C VAL A 201 -21.64 -15.68 10.48
N VAL A 202 -20.64 -16.07 11.27
CA VAL A 202 -20.83 -16.59 12.63
C VAL A 202 -21.56 -15.57 13.52
N GLU A 203 -21.17 -14.30 13.44
CA GLU A 203 -21.83 -13.20 14.15
C GLU A 203 -23.29 -13.01 13.70
N GLY A 204 -23.54 -12.99 12.39
CA GLY A 204 -24.89 -12.84 11.82
C GLY A 204 -25.83 -14.01 12.16
N LEU A 205 -25.29 -15.20 12.39
CA LEU A 205 -26.03 -16.37 12.86
C LEU A 205 -26.23 -16.40 14.38
N GLY A 206 -25.61 -15.49 15.14
CA GLY A 206 -25.75 -15.41 16.59
C GLY A 206 -25.14 -16.60 17.34
N LEU A 207 -24.12 -17.27 16.78
CA LEU A 207 -23.56 -18.51 17.35
C LEU A 207 -22.63 -18.29 18.56
N GLY A 208 -22.37 -17.04 18.93
CA GLY A 208 -21.56 -16.66 20.08
C GLY A 208 -20.05 -16.70 19.83
N HIS A 209 -19.25 -16.55 20.89
CA HIS A 209 -17.81 -16.34 20.78
C HIS A 209 -16.99 -17.62 20.55
N ASN A 210 -17.47 -18.79 20.98
CA ASN A 210 -16.72 -20.05 20.81
C ASN A 210 -16.52 -20.40 19.33
N PRO A 211 -17.54 -20.33 18.45
CA PRO A 211 -17.33 -20.57 17.02
C PRO A 211 -16.47 -19.50 16.35
N SER A 212 -16.58 -18.22 16.76
CA SER A 212 -15.73 -17.15 16.24
C SER A 212 -14.26 -17.35 16.59
N ALA A 213 -13.95 -17.88 17.79
CA ALA A 213 -12.59 -18.16 18.23
C ALA A 213 -11.99 -19.46 17.63
N ALA A 214 -12.84 -20.36 17.12
CA ALA A 214 -12.40 -21.59 16.47
C ALA A 214 -11.95 -21.39 15.01
N LEU A 215 -12.27 -20.23 14.41
CA LEU A 215 -11.82 -19.79 13.08
C LEU A 215 -10.40 -19.19 13.13
#